data_AF-A0A929GGI9-F1
#
_entry.id   AF-A0A929GGI9-F1
#
_cell.length_a   1.000
_cell.length_b   1.000
_cell.length_c   1.000
_cell.angle_alpha   90.00
_cell.angle_beta   90.00
_cell.angle_gamma   90.00
#
_symmetry.space_group_name_H-M   'P 1'
#
loop_
_entity.id
_entity.type
_entity.pdbx_description
1 polymer ?
#
loop_
_entity_poly.entity_id
_entity_poly.type
_entity_poly.pdbx_seq_one_letter_code
_entity_poly.pdbx_strand_id
1 'polypeptide(L)'
;MAKLEINREFINKLFQVKLSEIRDDLKNELQALDSDNIKNKFYHQSAGYIRLINLIIKQTKKMSELLLASIFESHKKGQLIDSNVNDYINAEVIKLIDREISEKQNLLSDRLYGNRFPKNTIKSFLRNLKYNAEILKGDFKNKIYVDIEIHNEKIRKKSYVEPGEKKEIGIPNLEWYLNKSAKLNQLPRCPYALVEECPRYYQSLSLLGKYGNTSIHPKKDKKLKKKWEKSPYWSVVPEQATSISGSDNKHTYSLFCPEVSYERFKLFASVLIDYRDLDEKEKYIEQLSSDNKLYGQKDWRLNWAFIEPLHYSACSLFSLLSKKINSKLYEEDIIDLKPNFLGIGLNLNALWRKIRLF
;
A
#
# COMPACT_ATOMS: atom_id res chain seq x y z
N MET A 1 -16.47 7.10 1.36
CA MET A 1 -16.96 8.11 0.40
C MET A 1 -17.01 9.52 1.00
N ALA A 2 -17.61 9.74 2.18
CA ALA A 2 -17.69 11.08 2.81
C ALA A 2 -16.34 11.82 2.99
N LYS A 3 -15.24 11.13 3.33
CA LYS A 3 -13.90 11.75 3.43
C LYS A 3 -13.34 12.25 2.08
N LEU A 4 -13.69 11.60 0.97
CA LEU A 4 -13.28 12.00 -0.38
C LEU A 4 -14.05 13.25 -0.84
N GLU A 5 -15.32 13.38 -0.48
CA GLU A 5 -16.15 14.55 -0.83
C GLU A 5 -15.72 15.81 -0.08
N ILE A 6 -15.39 15.70 1.22
CA ILE A 6 -14.89 16.83 2.03
C ILE A 6 -13.58 17.38 1.44
N ASN A 7 -12.70 16.50 0.94
CA ASN A 7 -11.46 16.92 0.30
C ASN A 7 -11.69 17.60 -1.04
N ARG A 8 -12.70 17.18 -1.82
CA ARG A 8 -13.05 17.83 -3.10
C ARG A 8 -13.59 19.25 -2.90
N GLU A 9 -14.51 19.44 -1.96
CA GLU A 9 -15.09 20.77 -1.71
C GLU A 9 -14.05 21.75 -1.17
N PHE A 10 -13.20 21.30 -0.25
CA PHE A 10 -12.10 22.10 0.29
C PHE A 10 -11.09 22.50 -0.79
N ILE A 11 -10.66 21.54 -1.62
CA ILE A 11 -9.78 21.82 -2.76
C ILE A 11 -10.41 22.84 -3.68
N ASN A 12 -11.69 22.67 -4.05
CA ASN A 12 -12.41 23.59 -4.93
C ASN A 12 -12.49 25.01 -4.36
N LYS A 13 -12.82 25.18 -3.06
CA LYS A 13 -12.90 26.50 -2.42
C LYS A 13 -11.56 27.21 -2.39
N LEU A 14 -10.51 26.50 -2.00
CA LEU A 14 -9.16 27.04 -1.95
C LEU A 14 -8.66 27.42 -3.36
N PHE A 15 -9.09 26.65 -4.37
CA PHE A 15 -8.84 26.94 -5.78
C PHE A 15 -9.49 28.24 -6.24
N GLN A 16 -10.78 28.46 -5.91
CA GLN A 16 -11.52 29.64 -6.35
C GLN A 16 -10.90 30.94 -5.83
N VAL A 17 -10.47 30.96 -4.56
CA VAL A 17 -9.84 32.14 -3.93
C VAL A 17 -8.50 32.48 -4.59
N LYS A 18 -7.67 31.48 -4.91
CA LYS A 18 -6.38 31.73 -5.57
C LYS A 18 -6.50 32.06 -7.05
N LEU A 19 -7.51 31.55 -7.73
CA LEU A 19 -7.83 31.94 -9.11
C LEU A 19 -8.23 33.42 -9.21
N SER A 20 -9.01 33.95 -8.25
CA SER A 20 -9.40 35.37 -8.28
C SER A 20 -8.22 36.31 -8.12
N GLU A 21 -7.28 36.01 -7.19
CA GLU A 21 -6.06 36.82 -7.00
C GLU A 21 -5.22 36.89 -8.29
N ILE A 22 -5.06 35.75 -8.98
CA ILE A 22 -4.29 35.66 -10.22
C ILE A 22 -4.99 36.38 -11.38
N ARG A 23 -6.32 36.31 -11.44
CA ARG A 23 -7.11 37.00 -12.45
C ARG A 23 -6.94 38.52 -12.35
N ASP A 24 -6.86 39.05 -11.14
CA ASP A 24 -6.68 40.48 -10.89
C ASP A 24 -5.26 40.95 -11.26
N ASP A 25 -4.22 40.20 -10.89
CA ASP A 25 -2.83 40.47 -11.31
C ASP A 25 -2.73 40.58 -12.85
N LEU A 26 -3.33 39.62 -13.55
CA LEU A 26 -3.25 39.52 -15.01
C LEU A 26 -4.05 40.62 -15.71
N LYS A 27 -5.18 41.04 -15.12
CA LYS A 27 -5.99 42.15 -15.60
C LYS A 27 -5.21 43.47 -15.49
N ASN A 28 -4.51 43.68 -14.38
CA ASN A 28 -3.68 44.87 -14.16
C ASN A 28 -2.52 44.95 -15.16
N GLU A 29 -1.84 43.83 -15.46
CA GLU A 29 -0.77 43.80 -16.45
C GLU A 29 -1.26 43.99 -17.89
N LEU A 30 -2.43 43.43 -18.24
CA LEU A 30 -3.06 43.67 -19.54
C LEU A 30 -3.46 45.13 -19.73
N GLN A 31 -3.96 45.79 -18.68
CA GLN A 31 -4.26 47.22 -18.70
C GLN A 31 -2.99 48.07 -18.87
N ALA A 32 -1.89 47.68 -18.23
CA ALA A 32 -0.59 48.35 -18.41
C ALA A 32 -0.07 48.22 -19.85
N LEU A 33 -0.29 47.07 -20.50
CA LEU A 33 0.05 46.86 -21.91
C LEU A 33 -0.82 47.71 -22.87
N ASP A 34 -2.09 47.96 -22.53
CA ASP A 34 -2.97 48.84 -23.31
C ASP A 34 -2.61 50.34 -23.14
N SER A 35 -1.98 50.73 -22.02
CA SER A 35 -1.56 52.12 -21.77
C SER A 35 -0.23 52.52 -22.40
N ASP A 36 0.67 51.58 -22.63
CA ASP A 36 1.91 51.83 -23.38
C ASP A 36 1.54 51.96 -24.87
N ASN A 37 1.83 53.10 -25.50
CA ASN A 37 1.33 53.47 -26.82
C ASN A 37 1.87 52.55 -27.96
N ILE A 38 1.32 51.34 -28.12
CA ILE A 38 1.74 50.28 -29.08
C ILE A 38 1.31 50.59 -30.53
N LYS A 39 1.44 51.84 -30.98
CA LYS A 39 1.15 52.20 -32.38
C LYS A 39 2.34 52.10 -33.32
N ASN A 40 3.59 52.09 -32.82
CA ASN A 40 4.77 52.14 -33.70
C ASN A 40 5.86 51.11 -33.35
N LYS A 41 5.68 49.87 -33.84
CA LYS A 41 6.69 48.92 -34.38
C LYS A 41 6.28 47.49 -34.10
N PHE A 42 6.18 46.72 -35.18
CA PHE A 42 5.88 45.28 -35.24
C PHE A 42 6.76 44.44 -34.27
N TYR A 43 7.99 44.89 -34.00
CA TYR A 43 8.93 44.25 -33.06
C TYR A 43 8.58 44.41 -31.58
N HIS A 44 7.94 45.52 -31.18
CA HIS A 44 7.49 45.71 -29.79
C HIS A 44 6.24 44.88 -29.49
N GLN A 45 5.42 44.58 -30.50
CA GLN A 45 4.23 43.75 -30.35
C GLN A 45 4.59 42.29 -30.05
N SER A 46 5.55 41.69 -30.76
CA SER A 46 6.03 40.33 -30.43
C SER A 46 6.64 40.24 -29.03
N ALA A 47 7.34 41.29 -28.58
CA ALA A 47 7.88 41.36 -27.23
C ALA A 47 6.78 41.44 -26.16
N GLY A 48 5.73 42.22 -26.41
CA GLY A 48 4.54 42.30 -25.55
C GLY A 48 3.81 40.95 -25.42
N TYR A 49 3.67 40.21 -26.53
CA TYR A 49 3.08 38.87 -26.51
C TYR A 49 3.95 37.82 -25.82
N ILE A 50 5.27 37.85 -26.03
CA ILE A 50 6.21 36.98 -25.30
C ILE A 50 6.15 37.29 -23.80
N ARG A 51 6.06 38.57 -23.41
CA ARG A 51 5.90 39.00 -22.03
C ARG A 51 4.59 38.46 -21.44
N LEU A 52 3.48 38.57 -22.16
CA LEU A 52 2.19 38.02 -21.74
C LEU A 52 2.23 36.50 -21.59
N ILE A 53 2.85 35.77 -22.51
CA ILE A 53 3.04 34.32 -22.40
C ILE A 53 3.86 33.98 -21.16
N ASN A 54 4.99 34.66 -20.94
CA ASN A 54 5.83 34.42 -19.77
C ASN A 54 5.10 34.73 -18.46
N LEU A 55 4.20 35.71 -18.45
CA LEU A 55 3.36 36.03 -17.30
C LEU A 55 2.32 34.93 -17.04
N ILE A 56 1.65 34.44 -18.08
CA ILE A 56 0.72 33.29 -17.97
C ILE A 56 1.46 32.06 -17.44
N ILE A 57 2.66 31.77 -17.96
CA ILE A 57 3.50 30.66 -17.50
C ILE A 57 3.89 30.84 -16.03
N LYS A 58 4.35 32.03 -15.65
CA LYS A 58 4.74 32.37 -14.28
C LYS A 58 3.58 32.23 -13.30
N GLN A 59 2.40 32.71 -13.66
CA GLN A 59 1.20 32.62 -12.83
C GLN A 59 0.68 31.18 -12.73
N THR A 60 0.69 30.43 -13.83
CA THR A 60 0.34 29.00 -13.83
C THR A 60 1.26 28.23 -12.89
N LYS A 61 2.58 28.48 -12.97
CA LYS A 61 3.57 27.88 -12.06
C LYS A 61 3.32 28.24 -10.60
N LYS A 62 3.06 29.52 -10.28
CA LYS A 62 2.74 29.99 -8.93
C LYS A 62 1.48 29.33 -8.36
N MET A 63 0.41 29.24 -9.17
CA MET A 63 -0.83 28.56 -8.80
C MET A 63 -0.58 27.08 -8.45
N SER A 64 0.23 26.44 -9.28
CA SER A 64 0.60 25.04 -9.16
C SER A 64 1.40 24.75 -7.88
N GLU A 65 2.28 25.65 -7.49
CA GLU A 65 3.06 25.59 -6.23
C GLU A 65 2.16 25.80 -5.00
N LEU A 66 1.22 26.75 -5.07
CA LEU A 66 0.25 26.98 -3.98
C LEU A 66 -0.70 25.79 -3.77
N LEU A 67 -1.12 25.14 -4.87
CA LEU A 67 -1.91 23.92 -4.84
C LEU A 67 -1.16 22.78 -4.16
N LEU A 68 0.07 22.53 -4.60
CA LEU A 68 0.94 21.54 -3.99
C LEU A 68 1.11 21.81 -2.49
N ALA A 69 1.44 23.05 -2.11
CA ALA A 69 1.58 23.43 -0.70
C ALA A 69 0.31 23.15 0.13
N SER A 70 -0.87 23.43 -0.43
CA SER A 70 -2.15 23.21 0.26
C SER A 70 -2.50 21.73 0.38
N ILE A 71 -2.20 20.94 -0.66
CA ILE A 71 -2.32 19.47 -0.62
C ILE A 71 -1.38 18.89 0.44
N PHE A 72 -0.13 19.37 0.51
CA PHE A 72 0.82 18.94 1.52
C PHE A 72 0.39 19.31 2.95
N GLU A 73 -0.17 20.50 3.17
CA GLU A 73 -0.72 20.90 4.47
C GLU A 73 -1.92 20.04 4.90
N SER A 74 -2.83 19.71 3.96
CA SER A 74 -3.91 18.77 4.23
C SER A 74 -3.38 17.36 4.54
N HIS A 75 -2.32 16.92 3.86
CA HIS A 75 -1.68 15.63 4.13
C HIS A 75 -0.97 15.59 5.48
N LYS A 76 -0.29 16.68 5.90
CA LYS A 76 0.34 16.78 7.23
C LYS A 76 -0.66 16.56 8.37
N LYS A 77 -1.94 16.86 8.16
CA LYS A 77 -3.04 16.60 9.10
C LYS A 77 -3.50 15.13 9.15
N GLY A 78 -2.70 14.19 8.61
CA GLY A 78 -2.91 12.74 8.75
C GLY A 78 -3.90 12.14 7.75
N GLN A 79 -4.16 12.82 6.64
CA GLN A 79 -5.02 12.29 5.57
C GLN A 79 -4.16 11.66 4.48
N LEU A 80 -4.18 10.32 4.40
CA LEU A 80 -3.51 9.57 3.34
C LEU A 80 -4.13 9.90 1.97
N ILE A 81 -3.28 10.27 1.02
CA ILE A 81 -3.65 10.46 -0.39
C ILE A 81 -3.39 9.14 -1.11
N ASP A 82 -4.45 8.41 -1.43
CA ASP A 82 -4.39 7.25 -2.32
C ASP A 82 -3.95 7.69 -3.73
N SER A 83 -3.28 6.81 -4.47
CA SER A 83 -2.99 6.90 -5.90
C SER A 83 -4.15 7.48 -6.73
N ASN A 84 -5.39 7.09 -6.41
CA ASN A 84 -6.60 7.60 -7.05
C ASN A 84 -6.82 9.13 -6.87
N VAL A 85 -6.36 9.70 -5.77
CA VAL A 85 -6.46 11.15 -5.50
C VAL A 85 -5.41 11.92 -6.30
N ASN A 86 -4.23 11.33 -6.53
CA ASN A 86 -3.20 11.94 -7.38
C ASN A 86 -3.67 12.06 -8.83
N ASP A 87 -4.24 11.00 -9.38
CA ASP A 87 -4.78 11.01 -10.75
C ASP A 87 -5.93 12.01 -10.91
N TYR A 88 -6.78 12.13 -9.89
CA TYR A 88 -7.84 13.14 -9.85
C TYR A 88 -7.29 14.58 -9.83
N ILE A 89 -6.29 14.87 -8.98
CA ILE A 89 -5.67 16.19 -8.90
C ILE A 89 -5.01 16.55 -10.23
N ASN A 90 -4.26 15.62 -10.82
CA ASN A 90 -3.64 15.83 -12.14
C ASN A 90 -4.69 16.12 -13.21
N ALA A 91 -5.79 15.36 -13.24
CA ALA A 91 -6.86 15.57 -14.20
C ALA A 91 -7.53 16.95 -14.05
N GLU A 92 -7.80 17.41 -12.81
CA GLU A 92 -8.44 18.71 -12.61
C GLU A 92 -7.51 19.90 -12.88
N VAL A 93 -6.23 19.81 -12.53
CA VAL A 93 -5.28 20.88 -12.86
C VAL A 93 -5.09 20.98 -14.38
N ILE A 94 -5.02 19.84 -15.10
CA ILE A 94 -4.94 19.86 -16.57
C ILE A 94 -6.18 20.51 -17.17
N LYS A 95 -7.38 20.15 -16.72
CA LYS A 95 -8.64 20.77 -17.18
C LYS A 95 -8.67 22.29 -16.97
N LEU A 96 -8.12 22.76 -15.85
CA LEU A 96 -8.07 24.18 -15.52
C LEU A 96 -7.07 24.93 -16.39
N ILE A 97 -5.89 24.37 -16.61
CA ILE A 97 -4.91 24.88 -17.57
C ILE A 97 -5.56 24.99 -18.95
N ASP A 98 -6.26 23.95 -19.40
CA ASP A 98 -6.97 23.94 -20.69
C ASP A 98 -8.07 25.00 -20.79
N ARG A 99 -8.86 25.18 -19.72
CA ARG A 99 -9.91 26.20 -19.67
C ARG A 99 -9.33 27.60 -19.76
N GLU A 100 -8.32 27.92 -18.94
CA GLU A 100 -7.69 29.24 -18.93
C GLU A 100 -7.02 29.54 -20.28
N ILE A 101 -6.30 28.57 -20.85
CA ILE A 101 -5.71 28.75 -22.19
C ILE A 101 -6.81 29.02 -23.22
N SER A 102 -7.91 28.27 -23.19
CA SER A 102 -9.02 28.44 -24.14
C SER A 102 -9.68 29.81 -24.00
N GLU A 103 -9.96 30.24 -22.76
CA GLU A 103 -10.53 31.56 -22.49
C GLU A 103 -9.61 32.69 -22.97
N LYS A 104 -8.30 32.58 -22.72
CA LYS A 104 -7.32 33.58 -23.18
C LYS A 104 -7.13 33.54 -24.70
N GLN A 105 -7.17 32.36 -25.33
CA GLN A 105 -7.14 32.22 -26.78
C GLN A 105 -8.34 32.91 -27.43
N ASN A 106 -9.54 32.79 -26.85
CA ASN A 106 -10.73 33.47 -27.33
C ASN A 106 -10.60 34.99 -27.19
N LEU A 107 -10.19 35.49 -26.02
CA LEU A 107 -9.96 36.92 -25.79
C LEU A 107 -8.89 37.51 -26.73
N LEU A 108 -7.81 36.77 -26.98
CA LEU A 108 -6.76 37.17 -27.91
C LEU A 108 -7.23 37.11 -29.36
N SER A 109 -7.97 36.07 -29.73
CA SER A 109 -8.59 35.91 -31.05
C SER A 109 -9.47 37.13 -31.35
N ASP A 110 -10.41 37.47 -30.47
CA ASP A 110 -11.33 38.59 -30.67
C ASP A 110 -10.59 39.93 -30.82
N ARG A 111 -9.55 40.16 -30.02
CA ARG A 111 -8.71 41.37 -30.11
C ARG A 111 -7.80 41.39 -31.35
N LEU A 112 -7.29 40.23 -31.78
CA LEU A 112 -6.38 40.10 -32.92
C LEU A 112 -7.11 40.15 -34.25
N TYR A 113 -8.31 39.57 -34.35
CA TYR A 113 -9.14 39.63 -35.56
C TYR A 113 -9.78 41.01 -35.76
N GLY A 114 -9.98 41.79 -34.69
CA GLY A 114 -10.37 43.20 -34.78
C GLY A 114 -9.26 44.13 -35.28
N ASN A 115 -8.00 43.71 -35.22
CA ASN A 115 -6.83 44.43 -35.71
C ASN A 115 -6.32 43.80 -37.02
N ARG A 116 -5.69 44.57 -37.92
CA ARG A 116 -5.29 44.13 -39.29
C ARG A 116 -4.12 43.12 -39.32
N PHE A 117 -4.12 42.10 -38.46
CA PHE A 117 -3.09 41.06 -38.48
C PHE A 117 -3.33 40.04 -39.58
N PRO A 118 -2.28 39.59 -40.29
CA PRO A 118 -2.41 38.47 -41.23
C PRO A 118 -2.89 37.20 -40.49
N LYS A 119 -3.93 36.55 -41.02
CA LYS A 119 -4.50 35.31 -40.45
C LYS A 119 -3.44 34.23 -40.16
N ASN A 120 -2.40 34.15 -41.00
CA ASN A 120 -1.31 33.19 -40.85
C ASN A 120 -0.46 33.45 -39.58
N THR A 121 -0.26 34.71 -39.20
CA THR A 121 0.48 35.09 -37.99
C THR A 121 -0.30 34.70 -36.74
N ILE A 122 -1.61 34.98 -36.71
CA ILE A 122 -2.50 34.55 -35.61
C ILE A 122 -2.49 33.03 -35.47
N LYS A 123 -2.61 32.30 -36.60
CA LYS A 123 -2.60 30.82 -36.61
C LYS A 123 -1.26 30.24 -36.16
N SER A 124 -0.13 30.88 -36.46
CA SER A 124 1.19 30.47 -35.97
C SER A 124 1.33 30.71 -34.47
N PHE A 125 0.83 31.85 -34.00
CA PHE A 125 0.86 32.23 -32.59
C PHE A 125 0.03 31.27 -31.71
N LEU A 126 -1.20 30.96 -32.11
CA LEU A 126 -2.07 30.01 -31.41
C LEU A 126 -1.46 28.59 -31.36
N ARG A 127 -0.75 28.17 -32.42
CA ARG A 127 -0.02 26.90 -32.43
C ARG A 127 1.11 26.86 -31.40
N ASN A 128 1.91 27.92 -31.30
CA ASN A 128 2.99 28.01 -30.31
C ASN A 128 2.45 28.05 -28.88
N LEU A 129 1.34 28.75 -28.64
CA LEU A 129 0.65 28.75 -27.35
C LEU A 129 0.21 27.33 -26.95
N LYS A 130 -0.42 26.60 -27.87
CA LYS A 130 -0.84 25.22 -27.63
C LYS A 130 0.36 24.29 -27.37
N TYR A 131 1.45 24.45 -28.11
CA TYR A 131 2.67 23.66 -27.92
C TYR A 131 3.29 23.89 -26.53
N ASN A 132 3.45 25.14 -26.12
CA ASN A 132 4.00 25.47 -24.80
C ASN A 132 3.10 25.00 -23.65
N ALA A 133 1.77 25.01 -23.86
CA ALA A 133 0.83 24.45 -22.91
C ALA A 133 1.03 22.94 -22.68
N GLU A 134 1.23 22.18 -23.75
CA GLU A 134 1.49 20.74 -23.64
C GLU A 134 2.82 20.43 -22.92
N ILE A 135 3.86 21.23 -23.16
CA ILE A 135 5.12 21.13 -22.41
C ILE A 135 4.86 21.36 -20.91
N LEU A 136 4.13 22.41 -20.55
CA LEU A 136 3.82 22.72 -19.16
C LEU A 136 3.01 21.62 -18.48
N LYS A 137 2.06 20.99 -19.18
CA LYS A 137 1.31 19.83 -18.67
C LYS A 137 2.25 18.65 -18.38
N GLY A 138 3.20 18.39 -19.28
CA GLY A 138 4.22 17.35 -19.11
C GLY A 138 5.12 17.60 -17.91
N ASP A 139 5.70 18.80 -17.82
CA ASP A 139 6.57 19.21 -16.71
C ASP A 139 5.82 19.15 -15.37
N PHE A 140 4.56 19.57 -15.37
CA PHE A 140 3.74 19.57 -14.17
C PHE A 140 3.42 18.15 -13.69
N LYS A 141 3.02 17.25 -14.59
CA LYS A 141 2.77 15.85 -14.28
C LYS A 141 4.00 15.17 -13.70
N ASN A 142 5.18 15.43 -14.28
CA ASN A 142 6.44 14.88 -13.80
C ASN A 142 6.83 15.45 -12.43
N LYS A 143 6.70 16.77 -12.23
CA LYS A 143 7.04 17.42 -10.96
C LYS A 143 6.15 16.97 -9.80
N ILE A 144 4.83 16.89 -10.01
CA ILE A 144 3.90 16.36 -9.00
C ILE A 144 4.30 14.93 -8.63
N TYR A 145 4.53 14.08 -9.63
CA TYR A 145 4.87 12.68 -9.39
C TYR A 145 6.15 12.55 -8.54
N VAL A 146 7.20 13.31 -8.89
CA VAL A 146 8.46 13.30 -8.16
C VAL A 146 8.30 13.85 -6.74
N ASP A 147 7.61 14.98 -6.56
CA ASP A 147 7.42 15.59 -5.23
C ASP A 147 6.56 14.71 -4.31
N ILE A 148 5.54 14.04 -4.86
CA ILE A 148 4.73 13.06 -4.13
C ILE A 148 5.55 11.81 -3.80
N GLU A 149 6.35 11.28 -4.72
CA GLU A 149 7.16 10.08 -4.44
C GLU A 149 8.24 10.38 -3.40
N ILE A 150 8.92 11.54 -3.48
CA ILE A 150 9.87 12.00 -2.46
C ILE A 150 9.18 12.17 -1.11
N HIS A 151 7.96 12.73 -1.08
CA HIS A 151 7.22 12.90 0.16
C HIS A 151 6.70 11.58 0.72
N ASN A 152 6.22 10.67 -0.13
CA ASN A 152 5.84 9.30 0.23
C ASN A 152 7.05 8.52 0.72
N GLU A 153 8.23 8.72 0.15
CA GLU A 153 9.47 8.14 0.62
C GLU A 153 9.87 8.74 1.98
N LYS A 154 9.73 10.06 2.18
CA LYS A 154 9.91 10.71 3.49
C LYS A 154 8.89 10.21 4.52
N ILE A 155 7.65 9.95 4.12
CA ILE A 155 6.63 9.34 4.98
C ILE A 155 6.99 7.90 5.23
N ARG A 156 7.39 7.09 4.24
CA ARG A 156 7.87 5.71 4.43
C ARG A 156 9.07 5.68 5.37
N LYS A 157 9.96 6.66 5.31
CA LYS A 157 11.10 6.85 6.21
C LYS A 157 10.69 7.38 7.60
N LYS A 158 9.59 8.11 7.73
CA LYS A 158 8.99 8.55 9.01
C LYS A 158 7.99 7.54 9.62
N SER A 159 7.45 6.66 8.78
CA SER A 159 6.54 5.55 9.09
C SER A 159 7.30 4.23 9.18
N TYR A 160 8.59 4.21 8.84
CA TYR A 160 9.60 3.69 9.75
C TYR A 160 9.42 4.46 11.06
N VAL A 161 8.48 3.95 11.83
CA VAL A 161 8.07 4.43 13.13
C VAL A 161 9.36 4.60 13.94
N GLU A 162 9.74 5.85 14.26
CA GLU A 162 10.42 6.07 15.53
C GLU A 162 9.56 5.35 16.57
N PRO A 163 10.10 4.36 17.31
CA PRO A 163 9.35 3.39 18.08
C PRO A 163 8.37 4.07 19.05
N GLY A 164 7.19 4.42 18.54
CA GLY A 164 6.05 4.86 19.33
C GLY A 164 5.76 3.71 20.26
N GLU A 165 5.91 3.96 21.57
CA GLU A 165 5.89 3.00 22.66
C GLU A 165 6.04 1.58 22.16
N LYS A 166 7.29 1.10 21.99
CA LYS A 166 7.58 -0.33 21.83
C LYS A 166 6.79 -1.03 22.93
N LYS A 167 5.58 -1.49 22.61
CA LYS A 167 4.88 -2.50 23.37
C LYS A 167 5.84 -3.65 23.21
N GLU A 168 6.72 -3.82 24.20
CA GLU A 168 7.85 -4.74 24.12
C GLU A 168 7.25 -6.04 23.61
N ILE A 169 7.52 -6.34 22.34
CA ILE A 169 7.10 -7.59 21.76
C ILE A 169 8.03 -8.56 22.44
N GLY A 170 7.56 -9.08 23.57
CA GLY A 170 8.24 -10.12 24.31
C GLY A 170 8.65 -11.19 23.33
N ILE A 171 9.85 -11.73 23.50
CA ILE A 171 10.44 -12.73 22.61
C ILE A 171 9.35 -13.79 22.35
N PRO A 172 8.93 -14.03 21.09
CA PRO A 172 7.85 -14.97 20.79
C PRO A 172 8.33 -16.42 20.89
N ASN A 173 8.85 -16.76 22.07
CA ASN A 173 9.31 -18.07 22.46
C ASN A 173 8.12 -18.92 22.94
N LEU A 174 8.42 -20.09 23.51
CA LEU A 174 7.39 -20.99 24.04
C LEU A 174 6.57 -20.37 25.17
N GLU A 175 7.20 -19.64 26.08
CA GLU A 175 6.50 -18.99 27.18
C GLU A 175 5.49 -17.96 26.66
N TRP A 176 5.90 -17.11 25.72
CA TRP A 176 5.01 -16.17 25.05
C TRP A 176 3.82 -16.89 24.40
N TYR A 177 4.09 -17.99 23.71
CA TYR A 177 3.06 -18.76 23.01
C TYR A 177 2.05 -19.39 23.95
N LEU A 178 2.53 -20.08 24.99
CA LEU A 178 1.70 -20.73 26.02
C LEU A 178 0.86 -19.71 26.79
N ASN A 179 1.46 -18.57 27.16
CA ASN A 179 0.74 -17.47 27.81
C ASN A 179 -0.37 -16.91 26.91
N LYS A 180 -0.13 -16.83 25.60
CA LYS A 180 -1.13 -16.40 24.63
C LYS A 180 -2.24 -17.44 24.45
N SER A 181 -1.91 -18.72 24.39
CA SER A 181 -2.89 -19.81 24.37
C SER A 181 -3.78 -19.80 25.62
N ALA A 182 -3.19 -19.67 26.82
CA ALA A 182 -3.91 -19.61 28.08
C ALA A 182 -4.86 -18.40 28.14
N LYS A 183 -4.40 -17.20 27.77
CA LYS A 183 -5.23 -15.99 27.71
C LYS A 183 -6.41 -16.10 26.74
N LEU A 184 -6.25 -16.86 25.66
CA LEU A 184 -7.30 -17.08 24.67
C LEU A 184 -8.17 -18.30 24.99
N ASN A 185 -7.90 -19.03 26.08
CA ASN A 185 -8.51 -20.32 26.38
C ASN A 185 -8.44 -21.31 25.22
N GLN A 186 -7.25 -21.46 24.63
CA GLN A 186 -6.99 -22.35 23.51
C GLN A 186 -5.91 -23.39 23.85
N LEU A 187 -5.81 -24.43 23.03
CA LEU A 187 -4.79 -25.46 23.17
C LEU A 187 -3.38 -24.85 23.14
N PRO A 188 -2.41 -25.42 23.88
CA PRO A 188 -1.05 -24.87 23.96
C PRO A 188 -0.27 -24.94 22.65
N ARG A 189 -0.69 -25.77 21.70
CA ARG A 189 -0.11 -25.93 20.36
C ARG A 189 -1.22 -25.99 19.31
N CYS A 190 -0.88 -25.68 18.07
CA CYS A 190 -1.81 -25.81 16.96
C CYS A 190 -2.22 -27.28 16.78
N PRO A 191 -3.52 -27.63 16.83
CA PRO A 191 -3.98 -29.01 16.63
C PRO A 191 -3.78 -29.51 15.20
N TYR A 192 -3.45 -28.62 14.25
CA TYR A 192 -3.20 -28.94 12.85
C TYR A 192 -1.71 -28.93 12.49
N ALA A 193 -0.81 -28.94 13.47
CA ALA A 193 0.64 -28.88 13.26
C ALA A 193 1.24 -30.21 12.73
N LEU A 194 0.67 -30.74 11.65
CA LEU A 194 1.09 -31.99 11.02
C LEU A 194 1.11 -31.82 9.50
N VAL A 195 2.05 -32.48 8.83
CA VAL A 195 2.21 -32.39 7.36
C VAL A 195 1.01 -32.95 6.61
N GLU A 196 0.29 -33.89 7.22
CA GLU A 196 -0.94 -34.47 6.70
C GLU A 196 -2.18 -33.61 6.94
N GLU A 197 -2.17 -32.69 7.92
CA GLU A 197 -3.37 -31.96 8.36
C GLU A 197 -3.38 -30.47 7.98
N CYS A 198 -2.22 -29.86 7.72
CA CYS A 198 -2.14 -28.45 7.34
C CYS A 198 -1.23 -28.21 6.13
N PRO A 199 -1.73 -27.54 5.06
CA PRO A 199 -0.90 -27.25 3.89
C PRO A 199 0.23 -26.28 4.20
N ARG A 200 0.04 -25.31 5.11
CA ARG A 200 1.10 -24.37 5.50
C ARG A 200 2.20 -25.05 6.32
N TYR A 201 1.85 -25.96 7.24
CA TYR A 201 2.84 -26.76 7.97
C TYR A 201 3.67 -27.58 6.98
N TYR A 202 3.01 -28.26 6.03
CA TYR A 202 3.66 -28.98 4.94
C TYR A 202 4.57 -28.09 4.08
N GLN A 203 4.07 -26.95 3.58
CA GLN A 203 4.83 -26.04 2.70
C GLN A 203 6.06 -25.49 3.41
N SER A 204 5.93 -25.03 4.67
CA SER A 204 7.07 -24.55 5.47
C SER A 204 8.15 -25.63 5.62
N LEU A 205 7.76 -26.86 5.95
CA LEU A 205 8.72 -27.96 6.15
C LEU A 205 9.37 -28.41 4.84
N SER A 206 8.60 -28.52 3.76
CA SER A 206 9.09 -28.90 2.43
C SER A 206 10.09 -27.88 1.87
N LEU A 207 9.83 -26.58 2.07
CA LEU A 207 10.74 -25.51 1.67
C LEU A 207 12.06 -25.56 2.43
N LEU A 208 12.04 -25.71 3.75
CA LEU A 208 13.26 -25.76 4.56
C LEU A 208 14.23 -26.87 4.12
N GLY A 209 13.71 -28.00 3.65
CA GLY A 209 14.52 -29.11 3.15
C GLY A 209 15.51 -28.71 2.05
N LYS A 210 15.15 -27.70 1.24
CA LYS A 210 16.00 -27.17 0.17
C LYS A 210 17.12 -26.25 0.67
N TYR A 211 17.00 -25.75 1.89
CA TYR A 211 17.91 -24.79 2.51
C TYR A 211 18.66 -25.45 3.69
N GLY A 212 19.24 -26.62 3.44
CA GLY A 212 20.15 -27.31 4.38
C GLY A 212 19.47 -28.01 5.56
N ASN A 213 18.14 -28.06 5.62
CA ASN A 213 17.43 -28.78 6.69
C ASN A 213 17.07 -30.22 6.29
N THR A 214 16.77 -31.05 7.28
CA THR A 214 16.23 -32.40 7.06
C THR A 214 14.97 -32.33 6.18
N SER A 215 15.04 -32.95 5.01
CA SER A 215 13.96 -32.96 4.03
C SER A 215 12.95 -34.08 4.31
N ILE A 216 11.69 -33.83 3.93
CA ILE A 216 10.68 -34.89 3.83
C ILE A 216 11.15 -35.89 2.75
N HIS A 217 11.03 -37.19 3.01
CA HIS A 217 11.42 -38.21 2.04
C HIS A 217 10.74 -37.95 0.67
N PRO A 218 11.48 -37.94 -0.48
CA PRO A 218 10.96 -37.44 -1.76
C PRO A 218 9.65 -38.09 -2.22
N LYS A 219 9.49 -39.39 -2.02
CA LYS A 219 8.23 -40.12 -2.33
C LYS A 219 7.04 -39.59 -1.52
N LYS A 220 7.25 -39.29 -0.23
CA LYS A 220 6.21 -38.76 0.66
C LYS A 220 5.92 -37.30 0.33
N ASP A 221 6.95 -36.48 0.08
CA ASP A 221 6.80 -35.08 -0.31
C ASP A 221 5.97 -34.93 -1.60
N LYS A 222 6.29 -35.70 -2.66
CA LYS A 222 5.52 -35.71 -3.90
C LYS A 222 4.04 -36.11 -3.70
N LYS A 223 3.77 -37.06 -2.80
CA LYS A 223 2.39 -37.48 -2.45
C LYS A 223 1.65 -36.36 -1.72
N LEU A 224 2.29 -35.72 -0.74
CA LEU A 224 1.71 -34.62 0.04
C LEU A 224 1.45 -33.39 -0.84
N LYS A 225 2.38 -33.03 -1.72
CA LYS A 225 2.20 -31.95 -2.70
C LYS A 225 0.93 -32.15 -3.52
N LYS A 226 0.78 -33.32 -4.16
CA LYS A 226 -0.40 -33.67 -4.95
C LYS A 226 -1.70 -33.65 -4.13
N LYS A 227 -1.65 -34.06 -2.86
CA LYS A 227 -2.82 -34.00 -1.96
C LYS A 227 -3.23 -32.55 -1.75
N TRP A 228 -2.27 -31.69 -1.41
CA TRP A 228 -2.57 -30.33 -1.01
C TRP A 228 -2.93 -29.42 -2.17
N GLU A 229 -2.27 -29.56 -3.33
CA GLU A 229 -2.60 -28.81 -4.57
C GLU A 229 -4.05 -29.01 -5.03
N LYS A 230 -4.66 -30.16 -4.69
CA LYS A 230 -6.08 -30.45 -4.99
C LYS A 230 -7.04 -29.92 -3.92
N SER A 231 -6.53 -29.47 -2.78
CA SER A 231 -7.37 -29.04 -1.67
C SER A 231 -7.77 -27.57 -1.82
N PRO A 232 -8.94 -27.16 -1.30
CA PRO A 232 -9.37 -25.77 -1.31
C PRO A 232 -8.53 -24.85 -0.41
N TYR A 233 -7.61 -25.42 0.39
CA TYR A 233 -6.73 -24.69 1.30
C TYR A 233 -5.36 -24.38 0.69
N TRP A 234 -5.12 -24.79 -0.54
CA TRP A 234 -3.89 -24.43 -1.26
C TRP A 234 -3.94 -22.99 -1.70
N SER A 235 -2.83 -22.26 -1.52
CA SER A 235 -2.73 -20.88 -1.96
C SER A 235 -2.87 -20.81 -3.49
N VAL A 236 -3.87 -20.07 -3.95
CA VAL A 236 -4.11 -19.84 -5.39
C VAL A 236 -3.14 -18.78 -5.92
N VAL A 237 -2.84 -17.77 -5.10
CA VAL A 237 -1.93 -16.67 -5.46
C VAL A 237 -0.59 -16.79 -4.72
N PRO A 238 0.54 -16.45 -5.37
CA PRO A 238 1.88 -16.54 -4.77
C PRO A 238 2.04 -15.73 -3.48
N GLU A 239 1.37 -14.60 -3.36
CA GLU A 239 1.44 -13.69 -2.20
C GLU A 239 0.88 -14.33 -0.92
N GLN A 240 0.06 -15.37 -1.06
CA GLN A 240 -0.50 -16.13 0.05
C GLN A 240 0.26 -17.44 0.31
N ALA A 241 1.24 -17.78 -0.55
CA ALA A 241 2.02 -18.99 -0.42
C ALA A 241 3.18 -18.78 0.56
N THR A 242 3.50 -19.81 1.34
CA THR A 242 4.76 -19.82 2.08
C THR A 242 5.93 -19.73 1.11
N SER A 243 6.90 -18.89 1.41
CA SER A 243 8.04 -18.65 0.52
C SER A 243 9.32 -18.38 1.31
N ILE A 244 10.45 -18.71 0.66
CA ILE A 244 11.78 -18.29 1.08
C ILE A 244 12.34 -17.45 -0.06
N SER A 245 12.82 -16.25 0.24
CA SER A 245 13.47 -15.35 -0.72
C SER A 245 14.79 -14.83 -0.15
N GLY A 246 15.66 -14.29 -1.01
CA GLY A 246 16.98 -13.78 -0.63
C GLY A 246 18.12 -14.53 -1.34
N SER A 247 19.35 -14.26 -0.92
CA SER A 247 20.57 -14.88 -1.48
C SER A 247 20.93 -16.18 -0.73
N ASP A 248 21.93 -16.92 -1.22
CA ASP A 248 22.32 -18.24 -0.70
C ASP A 248 22.59 -18.28 0.82
N ASN A 249 22.96 -17.13 1.42
CA ASN A 249 23.28 -17.02 2.84
C ASN A 249 22.34 -16.12 3.64
N LYS A 250 21.32 -15.51 2.99
CA LYS A 250 20.41 -14.55 3.64
C LYS A 250 19.00 -14.87 3.21
N HIS A 251 18.17 -15.24 4.17
CA HIS A 251 16.85 -15.74 3.89
C HIS A 251 15.78 -14.90 4.58
N THR A 252 14.81 -14.49 3.77
CA THR A 252 13.52 -14.00 4.24
C THR A 252 12.55 -15.17 4.17
N TYR A 253 12.02 -15.55 5.31
CA TYR A 253 10.98 -16.56 5.47
C TYR A 253 9.65 -15.84 5.57
N SER A 254 8.72 -16.11 4.67
CA SER A 254 7.41 -15.43 4.63
C SER A 254 6.26 -16.43 4.68
N LEU A 255 5.22 -16.07 5.45
CA LEU A 255 4.01 -16.86 5.65
C LEU A 255 4.29 -18.30 6.14
N PHE A 256 5.31 -18.45 6.99
CA PHE A 256 5.65 -19.71 7.61
C PHE A 256 4.62 -20.14 8.65
N CYS A 257 4.49 -21.45 8.84
CA CYS A 257 3.76 -22.02 9.96
C CYS A 257 4.52 -21.68 11.25
N PRO A 258 3.90 -21.04 12.26
CA PRO A 258 4.60 -20.63 13.47
C PRO A 258 5.15 -21.82 14.27
N GLU A 259 4.53 -22.99 14.13
CA GLU A 259 4.99 -24.25 14.74
C GLU A 259 6.32 -24.72 14.12
N VAL A 260 6.43 -24.70 12.79
CA VAL A 260 7.66 -25.04 12.06
C VAL A 260 8.75 -24.00 12.34
N SER A 261 8.39 -22.71 12.35
CA SER A 261 9.31 -21.62 12.72
C SER A 261 9.86 -21.82 14.13
N TYR A 262 9.02 -22.23 15.09
CA TYR A 262 9.50 -22.49 16.44
C TYR A 262 10.41 -23.71 16.51
N GLU A 263 10.08 -24.80 15.83
CA GLU A 263 10.94 -25.99 15.81
C GLU A 263 12.35 -25.67 15.30
N ARG A 264 12.46 -24.84 14.24
CA ARG A 264 13.74 -24.44 13.66
C ARG A 264 14.44 -23.27 14.32
N PHE A 265 13.74 -22.16 14.49
CA PHE A 265 14.34 -20.89 14.92
C PHE A 265 14.07 -20.57 16.39
N LYS A 266 13.33 -21.44 17.10
CA LYS A 266 12.87 -21.24 18.49
C LYS A 266 12.01 -19.98 18.68
N LEU A 267 11.40 -19.51 17.58
CA LEU A 267 10.52 -18.34 17.53
C LEU A 267 9.20 -18.70 16.82
N PHE A 268 8.08 -18.38 17.45
CA PHE A 268 6.74 -18.47 16.86
C PHE A 268 6.47 -17.23 16.00
N ALA A 269 6.95 -17.27 14.77
CA ALA A 269 6.81 -16.19 13.81
C ALA A 269 6.34 -16.71 12.45
N SER A 270 5.59 -15.87 11.73
CA SER A 270 5.18 -16.15 10.35
C SER A 270 6.09 -15.51 9.33
N VAL A 271 6.76 -14.42 9.71
CA VAL A 271 7.78 -13.77 8.90
C VAL A 271 9.05 -13.66 9.73
N LEU A 272 10.18 -14.06 9.15
CA LEU A 272 11.52 -13.84 9.71
C LEU A 272 12.41 -13.28 8.60
N ILE A 273 13.02 -12.12 8.85
CA ILE A 273 13.87 -11.43 7.88
C ILE A 273 15.27 -11.30 8.49
N ASP A 274 16.24 -11.86 7.79
CA ASP A 274 17.65 -11.71 8.13
C ASP A 274 18.17 -10.29 7.79
N TYR A 275 19.28 -9.90 8.38
CA TYR A 275 19.97 -8.66 8.04
C TYR A 275 20.45 -8.68 6.59
N ARG A 276 20.32 -7.53 5.91
CA ARG A 276 20.69 -7.43 4.49
C ARG A 276 22.20 -7.45 4.30
N ASP A 277 22.96 -6.93 5.25
CA ASP A 277 24.42 -7.01 5.32
C ASP A 277 24.91 -7.16 6.76
N LEU A 278 26.17 -7.56 6.91
CA LEU A 278 26.79 -7.77 8.21
C LEU A 278 27.01 -6.43 8.93
N ASP A 279 27.35 -5.38 8.18
CA ASP A 279 27.55 -4.03 8.71
C ASP A 279 26.28 -3.45 9.35
N GLU A 280 25.09 -3.65 8.77
CA GLU A 280 23.80 -3.28 9.36
C GLU A 280 23.57 -4.05 10.67
N LYS A 281 23.88 -5.35 10.69
CA LYS A 281 23.75 -6.18 11.88
C LYS A 281 24.67 -5.69 13.01
N GLU A 282 25.94 -5.45 12.70
CA GLU A 282 26.93 -4.99 13.68
C GLU A 282 26.55 -3.63 14.25
N LYS A 283 26.21 -2.66 13.41
CA LYS A 283 25.72 -1.34 13.86
C LYS A 283 24.49 -1.45 14.75
N TYR A 284 23.57 -2.34 14.42
CA TYR A 284 22.37 -2.55 15.22
C TYR A 284 22.69 -3.20 16.58
N ILE A 285 23.60 -4.18 16.61
CA ILE A 285 24.08 -4.81 17.84
C ILE A 285 24.83 -3.80 18.72
N GLU A 286 25.66 -2.94 18.14
CA GLU A 286 26.35 -1.87 18.87
C GLU A 286 25.36 -0.90 19.51
N GLN A 287 24.34 -0.47 18.76
CA GLN A 287 23.26 0.38 19.27
C GLN A 287 22.52 -0.30 20.43
N LEU A 288 22.12 -1.56 20.27
CA LEU A 288 21.47 -2.34 21.33
C LEU A 288 22.34 -2.47 22.58
N SER A 289 23.65 -2.59 22.41
CA SER A 289 24.61 -2.73 23.53
C SER A 289 24.81 -1.41 24.26
N SER A 290 24.79 -0.28 23.54
CA SER A 290 24.93 1.06 24.12
C SER A 290 23.73 1.49 24.96
N ASP A 291 22.54 0.95 24.69
CA ASP A 291 21.30 1.26 25.41
C ASP A 291 21.24 0.66 26.83
N ASN A 292 22.29 -0.04 27.29
CA ASN A 292 22.44 -0.62 28.64
C ASN A 292 21.29 -1.52 29.12
N LYS A 293 20.35 -1.86 28.23
CA LYS A 293 19.39 -2.92 28.43
C LYS A 293 20.13 -4.22 28.14
N LEU A 294 20.44 -4.98 29.18
CA LEU A 294 21.00 -6.33 29.10
C LEU A 294 20.04 -7.23 28.31
N TYR A 295 20.10 -7.15 26.99
CA TYR A 295 19.46 -8.08 26.10
C TYR A 295 20.27 -9.36 26.21
N GLY A 296 19.81 -10.28 27.06
CA GLY A 296 20.48 -11.57 27.24
C GLY A 296 20.66 -12.30 25.91
N GLN A 297 21.51 -13.33 25.89
CA GLN A 297 21.84 -14.16 24.71
C GLN A 297 20.63 -14.74 23.93
N LYS A 298 19.41 -14.58 24.44
CA LYS A 298 18.14 -15.04 23.85
C LYS A 298 17.40 -13.97 23.05
N ASP A 299 17.95 -12.76 22.90
CA ASP A 299 17.30 -11.74 22.08
C ASP A 299 17.31 -12.14 20.61
N TRP A 300 16.11 -12.28 20.03
CA TRP A 300 15.93 -12.65 18.64
C TRP A 300 16.58 -11.63 17.68
N ARG A 301 16.72 -10.37 18.10
CA ARG A 301 17.33 -9.29 17.33
C ARG A 301 18.80 -9.53 17.00
N LEU A 302 19.49 -10.38 17.74
CA LEU A 302 20.86 -10.78 17.43
C LEU A 302 20.95 -11.63 16.15
N ASN A 303 19.85 -12.26 15.75
CA ASN A 303 19.80 -13.18 14.62
C ASN A 303 18.89 -12.70 13.49
N TRP A 304 17.96 -11.78 13.76
CA TRP A 304 16.96 -11.34 12.79
C TRP A 304 16.80 -9.83 12.82
N ALA A 305 16.73 -9.21 11.64
CA ALA A 305 16.44 -7.79 11.48
C ALA A 305 14.97 -7.49 11.78
N PHE A 306 14.08 -8.44 11.42
CA PHE A 306 12.65 -8.31 11.67
C PHE A 306 12.00 -9.68 11.87
N ILE A 307 11.03 -9.73 12.78
CA ILE A 307 10.13 -10.87 12.94
C ILE A 307 8.69 -10.39 13.01
N GLU A 308 7.77 -11.20 12.48
CA GLU A 308 6.32 -11.03 12.67
C GLU A 308 5.79 -12.20 13.52
N PRO A 309 5.66 -12.01 14.85
CA PRO A 309 5.16 -13.04 15.76
C PRO A 309 3.77 -13.51 15.37
N LEU A 310 3.53 -14.82 15.37
CA LEU A 310 2.22 -15.38 15.04
C LEU A 310 1.85 -16.50 16.00
N HIS A 311 0.69 -16.35 16.64
CA HIS A 311 0.04 -17.45 17.35
C HIS A 311 -0.87 -18.21 16.37
N TYR A 312 -0.98 -19.53 16.48
CA TYR A 312 -1.70 -20.33 15.49
C TYR A 312 -3.15 -19.91 15.27
N SER A 313 -3.84 -19.41 16.29
CA SER A 313 -5.23 -18.98 16.14
C SER A 313 -5.41 -17.70 15.34
N ALA A 314 -4.35 -16.92 15.17
CA ALA A 314 -4.33 -15.79 14.25
C ALA A 314 -3.92 -16.19 12.81
N CYS A 315 -3.56 -17.46 12.57
CA CYS A 315 -3.27 -17.95 11.23
C CYS A 315 -4.54 -17.99 10.38
N SER A 316 -4.48 -17.44 9.16
CA SER A 316 -5.62 -17.40 8.24
C SER A 316 -6.18 -18.79 7.90
N LEU A 317 -5.34 -19.83 7.91
CA LEU A 317 -5.78 -21.20 7.65
C LEU A 317 -6.43 -21.88 8.87
N PHE A 318 -6.13 -21.42 10.09
CA PHE A 318 -6.63 -22.08 11.29
C PHE A 318 -8.16 -22.05 11.36
N SER A 319 -8.77 -20.90 11.06
CA SER A 319 -10.23 -20.73 11.06
C SER A 319 -10.93 -21.59 10.00
N LEU A 320 -10.25 -21.85 8.87
CA LEU A 320 -10.77 -22.70 7.80
C LEU A 320 -10.69 -24.19 8.17
N LEU A 321 -9.60 -24.61 8.81
CA LEU A 321 -9.41 -25.99 9.27
C LEU A 321 -10.30 -26.31 10.48
N SER A 322 -10.52 -25.36 11.40
CA SER A 322 -11.40 -25.55 12.55
C SER A 322 -12.87 -25.73 12.19
N LYS A 323 -13.35 -25.02 11.17
CA LYS A 323 -14.71 -25.22 10.64
C LYS A 323 -14.90 -26.63 10.08
N LYS A 324 -13.89 -27.22 9.43
CA LYS A 324 -13.96 -28.57 8.87
C LYS A 324 -14.15 -29.64 9.94
N ILE A 325 -13.43 -29.54 11.06
CA ILE A 325 -13.60 -30.48 12.18
C ILE A 325 -14.99 -30.32 12.77
N ASN A 326 -15.45 -29.09 13.00
CA ASN A 326 -16.79 -28.86 13.50
C ASN A 326 -17.85 -29.44 12.55
N SER A 327 -17.74 -29.24 11.24
CA SER A 327 -18.69 -29.81 10.28
C SER A 327 -18.70 -31.35 10.27
N LYS A 328 -17.56 -32.00 10.55
CA LYS A 328 -17.52 -33.46 10.72
C LYS A 328 -18.11 -33.92 12.04
N LEU A 329 -17.94 -33.14 13.11
CA LEU A 329 -18.57 -33.41 14.42
C LEU A 329 -20.09 -33.13 14.39
N TYR A 330 -20.55 -32.30 13.45
CA TYR A 330 -21.97 -32.06 13.18
C TYR A 330 -22.53 -32.93 12.04
N GLU A 331 -21.79 -33.92 11.53
CA GLU A 331 -22.44 -35.11 10.98
C GLU A 331 -23.10 -35.80 12.16
N GLU A 332 -24.32 -35.36 12.51
CA GLU A 332 -25.11 -35.92 13.62
C GLU A 332 -25.10 -37.44 13.49
N ASP A 333 -24.46 -38.12 14.44
CA ASP A 333 -24.51 -39.57 14.52
C ASP A 333 -26.00 -39.96 14.62
N ILE A 334 -26.44 -40.84 13.73
CA ILE A 334 -27.81 -41.39 13.74
C ILE A 334 -28.09 -42.07 15.09
N ILE A 335 -27.02 -42.54 15.75
CA ILE A 335 -27.03 -43.25 17.01
C ILE A 335 -26.34 -42.35 18.05
N ASP A 336 -27.15 -41.75 18.93
CA ASP A 336 -26.67 -40.96 20.06
C ASP A 336 -26.80 -41.85 21.32
N LEU A 337 -25.67 -42.26 21.89
CA LEU A 337 -25.65 -43.08 23.11
C LEU A 337 -25.94 -42.20 24.33
N LYS A 338 -27.19 -41.75 24.46
CA LYS A 338 -27.68 -41.15 25.70
C LYS A 338 -28.21 -42.25 26.63
N PRO A 339 -27.93 -42.16 27.94
CA PRO A 339 -28.48 -43.08 28.92
C PRO A 339 -30.00 -42.84 29.07
N ASN A 340 -30.77 -43.54 28.24
CA ASN A 340 -32.21 -43.77 28.43
C ASN A 340 -32.44 -45.24 28.83
N PHE A 341 -33.66 -45.59 29.24
CA PHE A 341 -34.01 -46.94 29.75
C PHE A 341 -33.62 -48.11 28.81
N LEU A 342 -33.39 -47.85 27.51
CA LEU A 342 -32.99 -48.85 26.50
C LEU A 342 -31.54 -48.71 26.01
N GLY A 343 -30.73 -47.81 26.59
CA GLY A 343 -29.28 -47.72 26.34
C GLY A 343 -28.83 -47.21 24.96
N ILE A 344 -29.73 -47.04 23.99
CA ILE A 344 -29.43 -46.53 22.64
C ILE A 344 -30.52 -45.55 22.22
N GLY A 345 -30.17 -44.27 22.02
CA GLY A 345 -31.05 -43.26 21.44
C GLY A 345 -30.81 -43.13 19.94
N LEU A 346 -31.85 -43.21 19.13
CA LEU A 346 -31.75 -42.86 17.70
C LEU A 346 -32.12 -41.39 17.51
N ASN A 347 -31.25 -40.61 16.88
CA ASN A 347 -31.56 -39.24 16.47
C ASN A 347 -32.41 -39.29 15.18
N LEU A 348 -33.73 -39.39 15.37
CA LEU A 348 -34.70 -39.47 14.27
C LEU A 348 -34.62 -38.26 13.32
N ASN A 349 -34.26 -37.08 13.81
CA ASN A 349 -34.10 -35.89 12.96
C ASN A 349 -32.91 -36.02 12.00
N ALA A 350 -31.80 -36.60 12.46
CA ALA A 350 -30.65 -36.91 11.62
C ALA A 350 -30.99 -38.00 10.57
N LEU A 351 -31.74 -39.02 10.98
CA LEU A 351 -32.20 -40.11 10.10
C LEU A 351 -33.11 -39.59 8.97
N TRP A 352 -34.11 -38.77 9.30
CA TRP A 352 -35.05 -38.21 8.33
C TRP A 352 -34.37 -37.29 7.30
N ARG A 353 -33.32 -36.53 7.68
CA ARG A 353 -32.55 -35.72 6.72
C ARG A 353 -31.76 -36.57 5.72
N LYS A 354 -31.22 -37.72 6.15
CA LYS A 354 -30.50 -38.66 5.25
C LYS A 354 -31.43 -39.37 4.28
N ILE A 355 -32.62 -39.78 4.72
CA ILE A 355 -33.62 -40.43 3.86
C ILE A 355 -34.13 -39.47 2.78
N ARG A 356 -34.21 -38.16 3.07
CA ARG A 356 -34.70 -37.14 2.12
C ARG A 356 -33.68 -36.72 1.04
N LEU A 357 -32.43 -37.17 1.15
CA LEU A 357 -31.34 -36.89 0.21
C LEU A 357 -31.12 -38.04 -0.80
N PHE A 358 -31.83 -39.15 -0.63
CA PHE A 358 -32.00 -40.23 -1.61
C PHE A 358 -33.42 -40.15 -2.19
#